data_AF-A0A2J4ZED0-F1
#
_entry.id   AF-A0A2J4ZED0-F1
#
_cell.length_a   1.000
_cell.length_b   1.000
_cell.length_c   1.000
_cell.angle_alpha   90.00
_cell.angle_beta   90.00
_cell.angle_gamma   90.00
#
_symmetry.space_group_name_H-M   'P 1'
#
loop_
_entity.id
_entity.type
_entity.pdbx_description
1 polymer ?
#
loop_
_entity_poly.entity_id
_entity_poly.type
_entity_poly.pdbx_seq_one_letter_code
_entity_poly.pdbx_strand_id
1 'polypeptide(L)'
;MSEKFTLELDDEAFTLASGVFPDGAVWLKVTDPLPPSARLMRIRAVALRDMNDFMLLAQLVEAVRHVTDVTFSHLELPWLPWARQDRHMVPGDSFALKVFARQLNTLGFDKVVVLDPHSDAAAAAVNNMVAVAQQHCLLQSAGLRQAIAARELMLVAPDAGALKKIHPVAKACGAGEFAILGK
;
A
#
# COMPACT_ATOMS: atom_id res chain seq x y z
N MET A 1 -17.25 -1.98 11.23
CA MET A 1 -16.24 -2.56 10.32
C MET A 1 -15.38 -1.41 9.86
N SER A 2 -14.04 -1.50 9.89
CA SER A 2 -13.24 -0.43 9.28
C SER A 2 -13.49 -0.45 7.78
N GLU A 3 -13.73 0.71 7.17
CA GLU A 3 -13.83 0.83 5.73
C GLU A 3 -12.50 0.35 5.11
N LYS A 4 -12.56 -0.70 4.29
CA LYS A 4 -11.37 -1.27 3.63
C LYS A 4 -10.88 -0.39 2.48
N PHE A 5 -11.81 0.34 1.88
CA PHE A 5 -11.61 1.20 0.72
C PHE A 5 -12.21 2.56 1.01
N THR A 6 -11.52 3.61 0.57
CA THR A 6 -12.12 4.93 0.36
C THR A 6 -11.96 5.31 -1.11
N LEU A 7 -12.92 6.08 -1.61
CA LEU A 7 -12.90 6.66 -2.95
C LEU A 7 -13.03 8.18 -2.81
N GLU A 8 -12.14 8.90 -3.48
CA GLU A 8 -12.26 10.33 -3.70
C GLU A 8 -12.15 10.64 -5.20
N LEU A 9 -13.00 11.55 -5.69
CA LEU A 9 -12.89 12.16 -7.01
C LEU A 9 -12.71 13.66 -6.80
N ASP A 10 -11.60 14.22 -7.28
CA ASP A 10 -11.29 15.66 -7.16
C ASP A 10 -11.44 16.20 -5.71
N ASP A 11 -10.95 15.42 -4.74
CA ASP A 11 -11.00 15.69 -3.30
C ASP A 11 -12.42 15.61 -2.66
N GLU A 12 -13.43 15.17 -3.41
CA GLU A 12 -14.76 14.84 -2.88
C GLU A 12 -14.85 13.33 -2.58
N ALA A 13 -15.28 12.97 -1.37
CA ALA A 13 -15.39 11.59 -0.92
C ALA A 13 -16.72 10.95 -1.33
N PHE A 14 -16.66 9.67 -1.72
CA PHE A 14 -17.82 8.90 -2.17
C PHE A 14 -18.08 7.69 -1.27
N THR A 15 -19.36 7.44 -1.01
CA THR A 15 -19.86 6.35 -0.17
C THR A 15 -19.84 5.04 -0.94
N LEU A 16 -19.32 3.99 -0.28
CA LEU A 16 -19.21 2.66 -0.84
C LEU A 16 -20.09 1.66 -0.09
N ALA A 17 -20.72 0.75 -0.82
CA ALA A 17 -21.37 -0.43 -0.27
C ALA A 17 -20.70 -1.69 -0.81
N SER A 18 -20.60 -2.73 0.01
CA SER A 18 -20.05 -4.01 -0.42
C SER A 18 -20.74 -5.17 0.30
N GLY A 19 -20.64 -6.35 -0.29
CA GLY A 19 -21.20 -7.56 0.32
C GLY A 19 -20.65 -8.83 -0.33
N VAL A 20 -21.26 -9.95 0.05
CA VAL A 20 -20.90 -11.29 -0.43
C VAL A 20 -22.19 -11.99 -0.85
N PHE A 21 -22.21 -12.54 -2.06
CA PHE A 21 -23.29 -13.38 -2.56
C PHE A 21 -23.26 -14.77 -1.88
N PRO A 22 -24.35 -15.55 -1.93
CA PRO A 22 -24.40 -16.86 -1.30
C PRO A 22 -23.35 -17.87 -1.78
N ASP A 23 -22.80 -17.69 -2.99
CA ASP A 23 -21.74 -18.52 -3.58
C ASP A 23 -20.31 -18.08 -3.17
N GLY A 24 -20.19 -17.01 -2.37
CA GLY A 24 -18.92 -16.45 -1.92
C GLY A 24 -18.35 -15.37 -2.83
N ALA A 25 -18.98 -15.07 -3.97
CA ALA A 25 -18.56 -13.96 -4.82
C ALA A 25 -18.79 -12.61 -4.11
N VAL A 26 -17.80 -11.74 -4.14
CA VAL A 26 -17.89 -10.41 -3.53
C VAL A 26 -18.39 -9.38 -4.51
N TRP A 27 -19.09 -8.37 -4.01
CA TRP A 27 -19.54 -7.23 -4.81
C TRP A 27 -19.24 -5.91 -4.12
N LEU A 28 -18.98 -4.87 -4.93
CA LEU A 28 -18.82 -3.48 -4.49
C LEU A 28 -19.66 -2.55 -5.35
N LYS A 29 -20.20 -1.49 -4.73
CA LYS A 29 -20.94 -0.42 -5.42
C LYS A 29 -20.57 0.94 -4.83
N VAL A 30 -20.40 1.95 -5.70
CA VAL A 30 -20.45 3.37 -5.31
C VAL A 30 -21.91 3.78 -5.22
N THR A 31 -22.38 4.21 -4.04
CA THR A 31 -23.82 4.49 -3.81
C THR A 31 -24.21 5.90 -4.20
N ASP A 32 -23.26 6.83 -4.17
CA ASP A 32 -23.49 8.22 -4.55
C ASP A 32 -23.49 8.38 -6.08
N PRO A 33 -24.20 9.39 -6.62
CA PRO A 33 -24.16 9.69 -8.04
C PRO A 33 -22.75 10.08 -8.49
N LEU A 34 -22.21 9.35 -9.47
CA LEU A 34 -20.88 9.64 -10.04
C LEU A 34 -20.94 10.78 -11.06
N PRO A 35 -19.97 11.71 -11.07
CA PRO A 35 -19.88 12.76 -12.07
C PRO A 35 -19.49 12.19 -13.45
N PRO A 36 -19.81 12.86 -14.56
CA PRO A 36 -19.43 12.40 -15.90
C PRO A 36 -17.92 12.47 -16.14
N SER A 37 -17.20 13.31 -15.40
CA SER A 37 -15.75 13.47 -15.51
C SER A 37 -15.13 13.81 -14.18
N ALA A 38 -13.91 13.36 -13.95
CA ALA A 38 -13.07 13.75 -12.81
C ALA A 38 -11.62 13.89 -13.25
N ARG A 39 -10.91 14.91 -12.74
CA ARG A 39 -9.48 15.06 -13.04
C ARG A 39 -8.68 13.98 -12.31
N LEU A 40 -9.01 13.67 -11.07
CA LEU A 40 -8.25 12.74 -10.25
C LEU A 40 -9.17 11.82 -9.46
N MET A 41 -9.00 10.51 -9.69
CA MET A 41 -9.52 9.46 -8.83
C MET A 41 -8.44 9.02 -7.84
N ARG A 42 -8.73 9.08 -6.53
CA ARG A 42 -7.90 8.46 -5.50
C ARG A 42 -8.66 7.33 -4.85
N ILE A 43 -8.05 6.16 -4.80
CA ILE A 43 -8.54 5.03 -4.02
C ILE A 43 -7.52 4.74 -2.94
N ARG A 44 -7.96 4.63 -1.70
CA ARG A 44 -7.12 4.13 -0.60
C ARG A 44 -7.58 2.76 -0.19
N ALA A 45 -6.69 1.77 -0.27
CA ALA A 45 -6.95 0.39 0.12
C ALA A 45 -6.11 0.03 1.35
N VAL A 46 -6.69 0.15 2.55
CA VAL A 46 -5.94 0.02 3.82
C VAL A 46 -5.63 -1.43 4.20
N ALA A 47 -6.35 -2.40 3.65
CA ALA A 47 -6.19 -3.82 4.01
C ALA A 47 -6.64 -4.76 2.88
N LEU A 48 -5.81 -4.92 1.85
CA LEU A 48 -5.97 -5.99 0.86
C LEU A 48 -5.38 -7.29 1.42
N ARG A 49 -6.22 -8.20 1.93
CA ARG A 49 -5.76 -9.41 2.64
C ARG A 49 -5.80 -10.66 1.76
N ASP A 50 -6.71 -10.69 0.79
CA ASP A 50 -6.94 -11.83 -0.10
C ASP A 50 -7.33 -11.38 -1.51
N MET A 51 -7.61 -12.34 -2.40
CA MET A 51 -8.03 -12.05 -3.77
C MET A 51 -9.48 -11.55 -3.88
N ASN A 52 -10.31 -11.73 -2.84
CA ASN A 52 -11.63 -11.09 -2.80
C ASN A 52 -11.49 -9.59 -2.54
N ASP A 53 -10.57 -9.18 -1.67
CA ASP A 53 -10.24 -7.77 -1.50
C ASP A 53 -9.69 -7.16 -2.81
N PHE A 54 -8.86 -7.89 -3.55
CA PHE A 54 -8.45 -7.46 -4.90
C PHE A 54 -9.65 -7.32 -5.84
N MET A 55 -10.58 -8.28 -5.83
CA MET A 55 -11.77 -8.25 -6.66
C MET A 55 -12.66 -7.04 -6.35
N LEU A 56 -12.80 -6.67 -5.08
CA LEU A 56 -13.50 -5.45 -4.66
C LEU A 56 -12.81 -4.18 -5.19
N LEU A 57 -11.47 -4.10 -5.13
CA LEU A 57 -10.72 -3.00 -5.72
C LEU A 57 -10.92 -2.92 -7.24
N ALA A 58 -10.89 -4.06 -7.94
CA ALA A 58 -11.10 -4.12 -9.38
C ALA A 58 -12.52 -3.64 -9.75
N GLN A 59 -13.55 -4.07 -9.00
CA GLN A 59 -14.92 -3.59 -9.18
C GLN A 59 -15.07 -2.10 -8.89
N LEU A 60 -14.38 -1.56 -7.88
CA LEU A 60 -14.40 -0.12 -7.60
C LEU A 60 -13.85 0.69 -8.78
N VAL A 61 -12.70 0.27 -9.33
CA VAL A 61 -12.08 0.92 -10.49
C VAL A 61 -13.00 0.85 -11.72
N GLU A 62 -13.59 -0.31 -11.97
CA GLU A 62 -14.50 -0.52 -13.09
C GLU A 62 -15.77 0.32 -12.94
N ALA A 63 -16.44 0.28 -11.79
CA ALA A 63 -17.68 1.00 -11.54
C ALA A 63 -17.53 2.52 -11.71
N VAL A 64 -16.40 3.10 -11.28
CA VAL A 64 -16.11 4.52 -11.49
C VAL A 64 -15.86 4.80 -12.96
N ARG A 65 -14.94 4.08 -13.61
CA ARG A 65 -14.55 4.34 -15.00
C ARG A 65 -15.64 4.01 -16.02
N HIS A 66 -16.64 3.22 -15.64
CA HIS A 66 -17.81 2.95 -16.46
C HIS A 66 -18.67 4.21 -16.68
N VAL A 67 -18.68 5.12 -15.70
CA VAL A 67 -19.55 6.32 -15.71
C VAL A 67 -18.75 7.62 -15.81
N THR A 68 -17.56 7.65 -15.23
CA THR A 68 -16.73 8.84 -15.08
C THR A 68 -15.51 8.78 -15.97
N ASP A 69 -15.34 9.78 -16.84
CA ASP A 69 -14.09 10.00 -17.55
C ASP A 69 -13.02 10.50 -16.57
N VAL A 70 -12.17 9.58 -16.11
CA VAL A 70 -11.08 9.86 -15.15
C VAL A 70 -9.80 10.21 -15.90
N THR A 71 -9.22 11.39 -15.62
CA THR A 71 -7.95 11.81 -16.25
C THR A 71 -6.72 11.14 -15.60
N PHE A 72 -6.67 11.10 -14.27
CA PHE A 72 -5.61 10.44 -13.52
C PHE A 72 -6.18 9.54 -12.42
N SER A 73 -5.56 8.39 -12.17
CA SER A 73 -5.92 7.52 -11.07
C SER A 73 -4.73 7.16 -10.18
N HIS A 74 -4.90 7.36 -8.88
CA HIS A 74 -3.92 7.00 -7.88
C HIS A 74 -4.49 5.93 -6.94
N LEU A 75 -3.69 4.91 -6.67
CA LEU A 75 -3.94 3.94 -5.61
C LEU A 75 -2.99 4.21 -4.46
N GLU A 76 -3.55 4.46 -3.28
CA GLU A 76 -2.82 4.40 -2.03
C GLU A 76 -2.97 3.00 -1.44
N LEU A 77 -1.85 2.29 -1.32
CA LEU A 77 -1.78 0.93 -0.81
C LEU A 77 -0.78 0.90 0.36
N PRO A 78 -1.20 1.32 1.57
CA PRO A 78 -0.34 1.38 2.75
C PRO A 78 0.37 0.06 3.08
N TRP A 79 -0.20 -1.07 2.66
CA TRP A 79 0.42 -2.38 2.81
C TRP A 79 0.33 -3.16 1.51
N LEU A 80 1.47 -3.46 0.89
CA LEU A 80 1.54 -4.19 -0.37
C LEU A 80 1.33 -5.71 -0.14
N PRO A 81 0.25 -6.29 -0.70
CA PRO A 81 -0.03 -7.72 -0.54
C PRO A 81 1.04 -8.61 -1.17
N TRP A 82 1.23 -9.80 -0.58
CA TRP A 82 2.23 -10.81 -0.99
C TRP A 82 3.69 -10.33 -1.03
N ALA A 83 4.01 -9.13 -0.54
CA ALA A 83 5.34 -8.53 -0.62
C ALA A 83 6.47 -9.35 0.04
N ARG A 84 6.14 -10.29 0.93
CA ARG A 84 7.13 -11.18 1.58
C ARG A 84 7.59 -12.35 0.71
N GLN A 85 6.86 -12.66 -0.36
CA GLN A 85 7.20 -13.72 -1.31
C GLN A 85 7.62 -13.07 -2.64
N ASP A 86 8.76 -12.38 -2.58
CA ASP A 86 9.28 -11.45 -3.60
C ASP A 86 10.39 -12.01 -4.49
N ARG A 87 10.70 -13.31 -4.34
CA ARG A 87 11.69 -14.05 -5.13
C ARG A 87 11.47 -15.55 -5.01
N HIS A 88 12.03 -16.30 -5.94
CA HIS A 88 12.16 -17.75 -5.81
C HIS A 88 13.35 -18.04 -4.87
N MET A 89 13.10 -18.65 -3.70
CA MET A 89 14.18 -18.98 -2.75
C MET A 89 14.76 -20.36 -3.04
N VAL A 90 13.88 -21.31 -3.37
CA VAL A 90 14.22 -22.69 -3.71
C VAL A 90 13.46 -23.16 -4.96
N PRO A 91 13.91 -24.23 -5.63
CA PRO A 91 13.17 -24.81 -6.75
C PRO A 91 11.72 -25.16 -6.36
N GLY A 92 10.78 -24.73 -7.18
CA GLY A 92 9.33 -24.93 -6.95
C GLY A 92 8.62 -23.76 -6.27
N ASP A 93 9.34 -22.78 -5.73
CA ASP A 93 8.71 -21.60 -5.11
C ASP A 93 7.95 -20.76 -6.13
N SER A 94 6.83 -20.17 -5.68
CA SER A 94 6.17 -19.08 -6.39
C SER A 94 6.81 -17.73 -6.05
N PHE A 95 6.82 -16.81 -7.01
CA PHE A 95 7.02 -15.39 -6.78
C PHE A 95 5.65 -14.71 -6.72
N ALA A 96 4.95 -14.86 -5.60
CA ALA A 96 3.56 -14.43 -5.46
C ALA A 96 3.38 -12.92 -5.60
N LEU A 97 4.34 -12.10 -5.15
CA LEU A 97 4.28 -10.65 -5.39
C LEU A 97 4.20 -10.32 -6.90
N LYS A 98 4.99 -11.01 -7.73
CA LYS A 98 4.94 -10.83 -9.19
C LYS A 98 3.62 -11.31 -9.79
N VAL A 99 3.04 -12.38 -9.24
CA VAL A 99 1.70 -12.85 -9.63
C VAL A 99 0.70 -11.74 -9.34
N PHE A 100 0.53 -11.34 -8.08
CA PHE A 100 -0.41 -10.29 -7.68
C PHE A 100 -0.19 -8.98 -8.43
N ALA A 101 1.06 -8.52 -8.55
CA ALA A 101 1.38 -7.27 -9.21
C ALA A 101 0.95 -7.27 -10.68
N ARG A 102 0.99 -8.42 -11.38
CA ARG A 102 0.45 -8.52 -12.75
C ARG A 102 -1.05 -8.24 -12.78
N GLN A 103 -1.82 -8.71 -11.80
CA GLN A 103 -3.26 -8.41 -11.72
C GLN A 103 -3.50 -6.96 -11.32
N LEU A 104 -2.75 -6.44 -10.35
CA LEU A 104 -2.83 -5.03 -9.96
C LEU A 104 -2.54 -4.08 -11.14
N ASN A 105 -1.53 -4.41 -11.94
CA ASN A 105 -1.12 -3.61 -13.09
C ASN A 105 -2.20 -3.56 -14.19
N THR A 106 -3.12 -4.55 -14.27
CA THR A 106 -4.23 -4.48 -15.24
C THR A 106 -5.26 -3.42 -14.87
N LEU A 107 -5.27 -2.95 -13.62
CA LEU A 107 -6.14 -1.85 -13.19
C LEU A 107 -5.61 -0.49 -13.67
N GLY A 108 -4.39 -0.41 -14.22
CA GLY A 108 -3.90 0.77 -14.94
C GLY A 108 -3.93 2.06 -14.12
N PHE A 109 -3.33 2.06 -12.93
CA PHE A 109 -3.16 3.27 -12.14
C PHE A 109 -1.97 4.10 -12.62
N ASP A 110 -2.14 5.42 -12.66
CA ASP A 110 -1.06 6.36 -12.97
C ASP A 110 -0.02 6.44 -11.86
N LYS A 111 -0.42 6.18 -10.61
CA LYS A 111 0.49 6.01 -9.47
C LYS A 111 -0.03 4.97 -8.48
N VAL A 112 0.88 4.16 -7.96
CA VAL A 112 0.61 3.25 -6.83
C VAL A 112 1.53 3.61 -5.67
N VAL A 113 0.99 4.27 -4.65
CA VAL A 113 1.75 4.71 -3.47
C VAL A 113 1.77 3.60 -2.44
N VAL A 114 2.96 3.10 -2.10
CA VAL A 114 3.16 2.01 -1.13
C VAL A 114 4.02 2.49 0.03
N LEU A 115 3.55 2.27 1.26
CA LEU A 115 4.34 2.58 2.45
C LEU A 115 5.28 1.41 2.76
N ASP A 116 6.57 1.72 2.84
CA ASP A 116 7.66 0.82 3.25
C ASP A 116 7.56 -0.61 2.67
N PRO A 117 7.62 -0.78 1.32
CA PRO A 117 7.56 -2.10 0.72
C PRO A 117 8.61 -3.04 1.33
N HIS A 118 8.31 -4.35 1.35
CA HIS A 118 9.18 -5.34 1.99
C HIS A 118 10.62 -5.29 1.45
N SER A 119 10.76 -5.11 0.14
CA SER A 119 12.04 -4.97 -0.55
C SER A 119 11.90 -4.13 -1.82
N ASP A 120 13.04 -3.82 -2.44
CA ASP A 120 13.12 -3.09 -3.71
C ASP A 120 12.49 -3.86 -4.89
N ALA A 121 12.25 -5.18 -4.75
CA ALA A 121 11.59 -5.99 -5.77
C ALA A 121 10.16 -5.52 -6.08
N ALA A 122 9.50 -4.86 -5.11
CA ALA A 122 8.18 -4.28 -5.31
C ALA A 122 8.15 -3.24 -6.44
N ALA A 123 9.17 -2.37 -6.52
CA ALA A 123 9.26 -1.34 -7.54
C ALA A 123 9.45 -1.90 -8.95
N ALA A 124 10.04 -3.09 -9.06
CA ALA A 124 10.18 -3.80 -10.33
C ALA A 124 8.92 -4.58 -10.74
N ALA A 125 8.05 -4.92 -9.78
CA ALA A 125 6.86 -5.72 -10.02
C ALA A 125 5.60 -4.87 -10.28
N VAL A 126 5.44 -3.77 -9.53
CA VAL A 126 4.27 -2.89 -9.59
C VAL A 126 4.57 -1.67 -10.47
N ASN A 127 3.74 -1.46 -11.49
CA ASN A 127 3.89 -0.34 -12.40
C ASN A 127 3.59 0.99 -11.71
N ASN A 128 4.34 2.04 -12.05
CA ASN A 128 4.16 3.40 -11.52
C ASN A 128 4.17 3.48 -9.98
N MET A 129 4.91 2.57 -9.33
CA MET A 129 4.97 2.52 -7.88
C MET A 129 5.79 3.69 -7.31
N VAL A 130 5.26 4.33 -6.27
CA VAL A 130 5.96 5.32 -5.45
C VAL A 130 6.13 4.72 -4.06
N ALA A 131 7.37 4.37 -3.70
CA ALA A 131 7.69 3.87 -2.37
C ALA A 131 7.85 5.02 -1.37
N VAL A 132 7.07 5.01 -0.28
CA VAL A 132 7.26 5.91 0.85
C VAL A 132 8.10 5.18 1.89
N ALA A 133 9.36 5.59 2.04
CA ALA A 133 10.29 4.91 2.94
C ALA A 133 9.96 5.12 4.43
N GLN A 134 10.31 4.13 5.27
CA GLN A 134 9.98 4.06 6.70
C GLN A 134 10.33 5.33 7.50
N GLN A 135 11.45 6.01 7.17
CA GLN A 135 11.83 7.24 7.87
C GLN A 135 10.79 8.35 7.73
N HIS A 136 10.09 8.45 6.60
CA HIS A 136 9.04 9.46 6.41
C HIS A 136 7.85 9.19 7.33
N CYS A 137 7.52 7.92 7.54
CA CYS A 137 6.47 7.50 8.46
C CYS A 137 6.85 7.80 9.91
N LEU A 138 8.07 7.47 10.33
CA LEU A 138 8.52 7.74 11.71
C LEU A 138 8.53 9.25 12.01
N LEU A 139 8.99 10.06 11.05
CA LEU A 139 9.03 11.52 11.19
C LEU A 139 7.65 12.17 11.44
N GLN A 140 6.54 11.48 11.16
CA GLN A 140 5.19 11.95 11.51
C GLN A 140 4.94 11.93 13.03
N SER A 141 5.71 11.17 13.81
CA SER A 141 5.60 11.12 15.27
C SER A 141 6.67 11.99 15.93
N ALA A 142 6.28 13.20 16.33
CA ALA A 142 7.15 14.12 17.05
C ALA A 142 7.68 13.52 18.36
N GLY A 143 6.83 12.80 19.10
CA GLY A 143 7.20 12.16 20.37
C GLY A 143 8.24 11.07 20.20
N LEU A 144 8.08 10.17 19.21
CA LEU A 144 9.10 9.14 18.93
C LEU A 144 10.43 9.77 18.52
N ARG A 145 10.38 10.78 17.65
CA ARG A 145 11.59 11.50 17.22
C ARG A 145 12.31 12.15 18.41
N GLN A 146 11.57 12.80 19.31
CA GLN A 146 12.14 13.45 20.49
C GLN A 146 12.75 12.43 21.46
N ALA A 147 12.04 11.34 21.78
CA ALA A 147 12.53 10.30 22.68
C ALA A 147 13.79 9.61 22.13
N ILE A 148 13.86 9.35 20.82
CA ILE A 148 15.08 8.81 20.18
C ILE A 148 16.23 9.81 20.26
N ALA A 149 16.00 11.08 19.92
CA ALA A 149 17.03 12.12 19.97
C ALA A 149 17.54 12.38 21.39
N ALA A 150 16.65 12.29 22.39
CA ALA A 150 16.96 12.39 23.82
C ALA A 150 17.62 11.12 24.40
N ARG A 151 17.79 10.07 23.59
CA ARG A 151 18.33 8.75 23.98
C ARG A 151 17.50 8.01 25.04
N GLU A 152 16.21 8.31 25.12
CA GLU A 152 15.24 7.58 25.94
C GLU A 152 14.82 6.26 25.27
N LEU A 153 14.92 6.22 23.93
CA LEU A 153 14.66 5.04 23.11
C LEU A 153 15.85 4.70 22.23
N MET A 154 16.09 3.41 22.03
CA MET A 154 17.09 2.89 21.11
C MET A 154 16.41 2.22 19.92
N LEU A 155 16.87 2.55 18.71
CA LEU A 155 16.49 1.82 17.51
C LEU A 155 17.18 0.46 17.49
N VAL A 156 16.43 -0.59 17.14
CA VAL A 156 16.96 -1.96 17.09
C VAL A 156 16.58 -2.61 15.76
N ALA A 157 17.58 -3.10 15.03
CA ALA A 157 17.37 -3.95 13.86
C ALA A 157 17.22 -5.40 14.31
N PRO A 158 16.09 -6.06 14.04
CA PRO A 158 15.86 -7.43 14.49
C PRO A 158 16.67 -8.48 13.72
N ASP A 159 17.11 -8.15 12.51
CA ASP A 159 17.92 -9.00 11.65
C ASP A 159 18.72 -8.18 10.62
N ALA A 160 19.60 -8.85 9.87
CA ALA A 160 20.40 -8.24 8.82
C ALA A 160 19.58 -7.64 7.66
N GLY A 161 18.37 -8.16 7.41
CA GLY A 161 17.47 -7.66 6.36
C GLY A 161 16.91 -6.27 6.68
N ALA A 162 16.76 -5.94 7.97
CA ALA A 162 16.29 -4.63 8.41
C ALA A 162 17.34 -3.51 8.32
N LEU A 163 18.63 -3.84 8.12
CA LEU A 163 19.72 -2.87 8.16
C LEU A 163 19.57 -1.78 7.10
N LYS A 164 19.15 -2.14 5.89
CA LYS A 164 18.92 -1.15 4.80
C LYS A 164 17.89 -0.08 5.18
N LYS A 165 16.93 -0.41 6.05
CA LYS A 165 15.86 0.49 6.49
C LYS A 165 16.24 1.27 7.75
N ILE A 166 16.90 0.64 8.72
CA ILE A 166 17.24 1.29 9.99
C ILE A 166 18.25 2.44 9.82
N HIS A 167 19.19 2.33 8.87
CA HIS A 167 20.19 3.36 8.64
C HIS A 167 19.57 4.72 8.27
N PRO A 168 18.69 4.82 7.25
CA PRO A 168 17.95 6.05 6.95
C PRO A 168 17.12 6.57 8.13
N VAL A 169 16.48 5.67 8.88
CA VAL A 169 15.65 6.03 10.04
C VAL A 169 16.50 6.66 11.15
N ALA A 170 17.62 6.03 11.51
CA ALA A 170 18.55 6.53 12.52
C ALA A 170 19.05 7.94 12.15
N LYS A 171 19.47 8.13 10.90
CA LYS A 171 19.91 9.44 10.38
C LYS A 171 18.79 10.48 10.45
N ALA A 172 17.57 10.13 10.05
CA ALA A 172 16.44 11.06 10.05
C ALA A 172 16.00 11.49 11.45
N CYS A 173 16.17 10.63 12.45
CA CYS A 173 15.76 10.89 13.83
C CYS A 173 16.88 11.45 14.72
N GLY A 174 18.09 11.60 14.19
CA GLY A 174 19.26 12.05 14.96
C GLY A 174 19.76 11.01 15.97
N ALA A 175 19.48 9.72 15.74
CA ALA A 175 20.01 8.66 16.60
C ALA A 175 21.54 8.56 16.44
N GLY A 176 22.28 8.67 17.54
CA GLY A 176 23.73 8.54 17.54
C GLY A 176 24.24 7.11 17.35
N GLU A 177 23.42 6.14 17.74
CA GLU A 177 23.68 4.70 17.63
C GLU A 177 22.37 3.92 17.50
N PHE A 178 22.47 2.68 17.04
CA PHE A 178 21.36 1.71 17.03
C PHE A 178 21.93 0.31 17.27
N ALA A 179 21.11 -0.58 17.82
CA ALA A 179 21.51 -1.96 18.06
C ALA A 179 21.10 -2.87 16.89
N ILE A 180 21.80 -3.99 16.75
CA ILE A 180 21.47 -5.06 15.82
C ILE A 180 21.39 -6.33 16.65
N LEU A 181 20.27 -7.04 16.58
CA LEU A 181 20.15 -8.34 17.22
C LEU A 181 20.95 -9.37 16.41
N GLY A 182 21.94 -9.97 17.06
CA GLY A 182 22.58 -11.19 16.58
C GLY A 182 21.65 -12.39 16.75
N LYS A 183 21.77 -13.38 15.87
CA LYS A 183 21.14 -14.69 16.05
C LYS A 183 21.97 -15.57 16.97
#